data_AF-A0A090HXL6-F1
#
_entry.id   AF-A0A090HXL6-F1
#
_cell.length_a   1.000
_cell.length_b   1.000
_cell.length_c   1.000
_cell.angle_alpha   90.00
_cell.angle_beta   90.00
_cell.angle_gamma   90.00
#
_symmetry.space_group_name_H-M   'P 1'
#
loop_
_entity.id
_entity.type
_entity.pdbx_description
1 polymer ?
#
loop_
_entity_poly.entity_id
_entity_poly.type
_entity_poly.pdbx_seq_one_letter_code
_entity_poly.pdbx_strand_id
1 'polypeptide(L)'
;MKKIIFDVHPLATFSLSCEAYAMYYKRKFDKDVYFYTRDSNLRYLRIDDTEEQKNLKNRVITFVDLGEDVEEIPFDEDIRVSPIDETYENDEILKDIVADLGEAASWKNSELKIIEIE
;
A
#
# COMPACT_ATOMS: atom_id res chain seq x y z
N MET A 1 23.66 -14.70 4.21
CA MET A 1 22.32 -14.56 4.81
C MET A 1 21.77 -13.18 4.53
N LYS A 2 20.95 -13.08 3.50
CA LYS A 2 20.28 -11.87 3.03
C LYS A 2 18.81 -11.93 3.51
N LYS A 3 18.28 -10.82 4.03
CA LYS A 3 16.87 -10.70 4.38
C LYS A 3 16.09 -10.09 3.23
N ILE A 4 14.95 -10.69 2.90
CA ILE A 4 14.03 -10.19 1.86
C ILE A 4 12.59 -10.21 2.36
N ILE A 5 11.76 -9.38 1.75
CA ILE A 5 10.30 -9.46 1.89
C ILE A 5 9.81 -10.52 0.91
N PHE A 6 9.07 -11.50 1.40
CA PHE A 6 8.53 -12.57 0.58
C PHE A 6 7.04 -12.74 0.88
N ASP A 7 6.23 -12.82 -0.17
CA ASP A 7 4.81 -13.15 -0.06
C ASP A 7 4.66 -14.67 -0.05
N VAL A 8 4.34 -15.26 1.10
CA VAL A 8 4.17 -16.72 1.22
C VAL A 8 2.79 -17.19 0.76
N HIS A 9 1.89 -16.28 0.39
CA HIS A 9 0.56 -16.66 -0.08
C HIS A 9 0.66 -17.43 -1.42
N PRO A 10 -0.11 -18.53 -1.62
CA PRO A 10 0.00 -19.36 -2.83
C PRO A 10 -0.27 -18.64 -4.16
N LEU A 11 -1.00 -17.52 -4.11
CA LEU A 11 -1.30 -16.67 -5.27
C LEU A 11 -0.28 -15.54 -5.48
N ALA A 12 0.68 -15.37 -4.56
CA ALA A 12 1.76 -14.38 -4.55
C ALA A 12 1.37 -13.04 -5.19
N THR A 13 0.61 -12.23 -4.45
CA THR A 13 0.09 -10.94 -4.97
C THR A 13 0.93 -9.73 -4.59
N PHE A 14 1.94 -9.92 -3.71
CA PHE A 14 2.82 -8.89 -3.15
C PHE A 14 2.07 -7.58 -2.90
N SER A 15 1.12 -7.61 -1.96
CA SER A 15 0.18 -6.52 -1.77
C SER A 15 0.25 -5.98 -0.35
N LEU A 16 0.80 -4.77 -0.23
CA LEU A 16 0.91 -4.06 1.04
C LEU A 16 -0.43 -3.46 1.50
N SER A 17 -0.61 -3.30 2.80
CA SER A 17 -1.72 -2.56 3.42
C SER A 17 -1.61 -1.05 3.19
N CYS A 18 -2.73 -0.32 3.35
CA CYS A 18 -2.71 1.14 3.27
C CYS A 18 -1.73 1.75 4.29
N GLU A 19 -1.71 1.20 5.51
CA GLU A 19 -0.78 1.62 6.57
C GLU A 19 0.68 1.46 6.15
N ALA A 20 1.05 0.32 5.56
CA ALA A 20 2.41 0.10 5.07
C ALA A 20 2.78 1.09 3.95
N TYR A 21 1.87 1.41 3.04
CA TYR A 21 2.07 2.45 2.02
C TYR A 21 2.31 3.83 2.66
N ALA A 22 1.44 4.24 3.58
CA ALA A 22 1.56 5.53 4.27
C ALA A 22 2.90 5.65 5.00
N MET A 23 3.28 4.61 5.75
CA MET A 23 4.57 4.55 6.45
C MET A 23 5.75 4.61 5.48
N TYR A 24 5.70 3.86 4.37
CA TYR A 24 6.81 3.81 3.41
C TYR A 24 7.04 5.16 2.74
N TYR A 25 5.98 5.78 2.23
CA TYR A 25 6.11 7.08 1.57
C TYR A 25 6.48 8.20 2.55
N LYS A 26 5.98 8.13 3.78
CA LYS A 26 6.38 9.07 4.82
C LYS A 26 7.85 8.89 5.22
N ARG A 27 8.31 7.66 5.49
CA ARG A 27 9.68 7.38 5.94
C ARG A 27 10.71 7.63 4.82
N LYS A 28 10.43 7.24 3.58
CA LYS A 28 11.40 7.26 2.48
C LYS A 28 11.45 8.60 1.74
N PHE A 29 10.31 9.27 1.59
CA PHE A 29 10.20 10.45 0.74
C PHE A 29 9.66 11.69 1.47
N ASP A 30 9.31 11.57 2.76
CA ASP A 30 8.58 12.59 3.52
C ASP A 30 7.31 13.09 2.80
N LYS A 31 6.60 12.16 2.16
CA LYS A 31 5.34 12.42 1.46
C LYS A 31 4.19 11.74 2.16
N ASP A 32 3.11 12.49 2.31
CA ASP A 32 1.82 11.93 2.71
C ASP A 32 1.12 11.34 1.48
N VAL A 33 0.26 10.34 1.70
CA VAL A 33 -0.52 9.69 0.65
C VAL A 33 -1.96 9.56 1.10
N TYR A 34 -2.88 9.58 0.14
CA TYR A 34 -4.31 9.55 0.38
C TYR A 34 -4.93 8.33 -0.28
N PHE A 35 -5.91 7.71 0.39
CA PHE A 35 -6.53 6.48 -0.06
C PHE A 35 -7.95 6.75 -0.52
N TYR A 36 -8.27 6.28 -1.73
CA TYR A 36 -9.57 6.42 -2.34
C TYR A 36 -10.15 5.06 -2.70
N THR A 37 -11.44 4.87 -2.48
CA THR A 37 -12.21 3.72 -2.99
C THR A 37 -13.23 4.18 -4.00
N ARG A 38 -13.57 3.35 -4.98
CA ARG A 38 -14.63 3.67 -5.94
C ARG A 38 -15.97 3.14 -5.46
N ASP A 39 -16.97 4.02 -5.41
CA ASP A 39 -18.34 3.70 -4.98
C ASP A 39 -19.18 3.13 -6.14
N SER A 40 -20.45 2.78 -5.86
CA SER A 40 -21.39 2.27 -6.86
C SER A 40 -21.83 3.31 -7.90
N ASN A 41 -21.70 4.59 -7.60
CA ASN A 41 -22.00 5.71 -8.51
C ASN A 41 -20.78 6.10 -9.36
N LEU A 42 -19.73 5.27 -9.34
CA LEU A 42 -18.48 5.45 -10.07
C LEU A 42 -17.62 6.63 -9.59
N ARG A 43 -17.96 7.22 -8.44
CA ARG A 43 -17.21 8.30 -7.77
C ARG A 43 -16.13 7.72 -6.88
N TYR A 44 -15.09 8.49 -6.62
CA TYR A 44 -14.01 8.13 -5.72
C TYR A 44 -14.19 8.84 -4.38
N LEU A 45 -14.23 8.07 -3.30
CA LEU A 45 -14.38 8.55 -1.94
C LEU A 45 -13.06 8.39 -1.20
N ARG A 46 -12.59 9.44 -0.55
CA ARG A 46 -11.40 9.41 0.32
C ARG A 46 -11.74 8.67 1.61
N ILE A 47 -10.85 7.79 2.04
CA ILE A 47 -11.02 6.96 3.23
C ILE A 47 -9.89 7.27 4.21
N ASP A 48 -10.22 8.04 5.25
CA ASP A 48 -9.26 8.47 6.27
C ASP A 48 -9.26 7.56 7.51
N ASP A 49 -10.33 6.81 7.75
CA ASP A 49 -10.42 5.87 8.87
C ASP A 49 -9.56 4.62 8.63
N THR A 50 -8.69 4.32 9.59
CA THR A 50 -7.72 3.22 9.47
C THR A 50 -8.37 1.84 9.50
N GLU A 51 -9.50 1.67 10.19
CA GLU A 51 -10.22 0.39 10.21
C GLU A 51 -10.97 0.16 8.90
N GLU A 52 -11.55 1.22 8.31
CA GLU A 52 -12.14 1.14 6.97
C GLU A 52 -11.08 0.82 5.91
N GLN A 53 -9.90 1.44 5.98
CA GLN A 53 -8.79 1.18 5.06
C GLN A 53 -8.38 -0.30 5.01
N LYS A 54 -8.41 -1.01 6.15
CA LYS A 54 -8.10 -2.45 6.23
C LYS A 54 -9.09 -3.31 5.42
N ASN A 55 -10.33 -2.85 5.29
CA ASN A 55 -11.44 -3.59 4.69
C ASN A 55 -11.71 -3.22 3.22
N LEU A 56 -10.88 -2.37 2.62
CA LEU A 56 -11.07 -1.94 1.23
C LEU A 56 -10.96 -3.10 0.24
N LYS A 57 -11.95 -3.20 -0.66
CA LYS A 57 -11.96 -4.16 -1.78
C LYS A 57 -11.19 -3.65 -2.99
N ASN A 58 -11.15 -2.34 -3.18
CA ASN A 58 -10.35 -1.66 -4.19
C ASN A 58 -9.76 -0.40 -3.55
N ARG A 59 -8.63 0.07 -4.08
CA ARG A 59 -8.07 1.34 -3.66
C ARG A 59 -7.33 2.00 -4.81
N VAL A 60 -7.33 3.32 -4.81
CA VAL A 60 -6.42 4.19 -5.55
C VAL A 60 -5.66 4.98 -4.49
N ILE A 61 -4.36 5.12 -4.66
CA ILE A 61 -3.51 5.85 -3.73
C ILE A 61 -2.96 7.07 -4.49
N THR A 62 -3.02 8.25 -3.87
CA THR A 62 -2.56 9.51 -4.48
C THR A 62 -1.58 10.24 -3.57
N PHE A 63 -0.69 11.04 -4.16
CA PHE A 63 0.20 11.97 -3.45
C PHE A 63 -0.48 13.28 -3.07
N VAL A 64 -1.59 13.60 -3.75
CA VAL A 64 -2.34 14.82 -3.56
C VAL A 64 -3.71 14.52 -2.96
N ASP A 65 -4.15 15.38 -2.05
CA ASP A 65 -5.52 15.40 -1.58
C ASP A 65 -6.41 15.98 -2.67
N LEU A 66 -7.29 15.15 -3.23
CA LEU A 66 -8.24 15.55 -4.26
C LEU A 66 -9.59 15.99 -3.65
N GLY A 67 -9.73 15.94 -2.32
CA GLY A 67 -10.99 16.14 -1.61
C GLY A 67 -11.63 14.81 -1.21
N GLU A 68 -12.74 14.90 -0.48
CA GLU A 68 -13.43 13.73 0.09
C GLU A 68 -14.22 12.92 -0.94
N ASP A 69 -14.76 13.58 -1.96
CA ASP A 69 -15.59 12.97 -3.02
C ASP A 69 -15.27 13.60 -4.37
N VAL A 70 -14.70 12.80 -5.29
CA VAL A 70 -14.32 13.23 -6.64
C VAL A 70 -14.85 12.30 -7.72
N GLU A 71 -15.19 12.87 -8.88
CA GLU A 71 -15.72 12.10 -10.01
C GLU A 71 -14.64 11.27 -10.70
N GLU A 72 -13.44 11.82 -10.80
CA GLU A 72 -12.32 11.19 -11.49
C GLU A 72 -11.02 11.46 -10.77
N ILE A 73 -10.15 10.46 -10.76
CA ILE A 73 -8.75 10.59 -10.38
C ILE A 73 -7.95 10.44 -11.68
N PRO A 74 -7.15 11.43 -12.12
CA PRO A 74 -6.35 11.31 -13.33
C PRO A 74 -5.35 10.15 -13.24
N PHE A 75 -5.08 9.48 -14.36
CA PHE A 75 -3.98 8.49 -14.46
C PHE A 75 -2.66 9.23 -14.75
N ASP A 76 -2.13 9.89 -13.73
CA ASP A 76 -0.92 10.73 -13.79
C ASP A 76 0.05 10.30 -12.69
N GLU A 77 1.34 10.18 -12.98
CA GLU A 77 2.39 9.71 -12.05
C GLU A 77 2.71 10.72 -10.95
N ASP A 78 2.46 12.01 -11.18
CA ASP A 78 2.61 13.04 -10.14
C ASP A 78 1.42 13.07 -9.18
N ILE A 79 0.29 12.48 -9.59
CA ILE A 79 -0.94 12.38 -8.79
C ILE A 79 -1.03 11.02 -8.10
N ARG A 80 -0.84 9.93 -8.84
CA ARG A 80 -1.05 8.56 -8.35
C ARG A 80 0.24 7.93 -7.88
N VAL A 81 0.12 7.18 -6.79
CA VAL A 81 1.20 6.36 -6.27
C VAL A 81 1.32 5.09 -7.11
N SER A 82 2.52 4.83 -7.65
CA SER A 82 2.82 3.58 -8.33
C SER A 82 2.70 2.39 -7.37
N PRO A 83 2.16 1.25 -7.82
CA PRO A 83 2.16 0.04 -7.01
C PRO A 83 3.59 -0.37 -6.61
N ILE A 84 3.75 -0.73 -5.35
CA ILE A 84 4.92 -1.45 -4.82
C ILE A 84 4.68 -2.94 -5.03
N ASP A 85 5.63 -3.61 -5.67
CA ASP A 85 5.60 -5.02 -6.04
C ASP A 85 6.88 -5.75 -5.57
N GLU A 86 7.05 -6.99 -6.03
CA GLU A 86 8.19 -7.86 -5.68
C GLU A 86 9.57 -7.25 -6.00
N THR A 87 9.67 -6.26 -6.90
CA THR A 87 10.95 -5.59 -7.17
C THR A 87 11.48 -4.82 -5.96
N TYR A 88 10.62 -4.55 -4.98
CA TYR A 88 10.94 -3.88 -3.71
C TYR A 88 11.26 -4.86 -2.58
N GLU A 89 11.32 -6.18 -2.83
CA GLU A 89 11.62 -7.20 -1.80
C GLU A 89 12.91 -6.93 -1.01
N ASN A 90 13.83 -6.16 -1.61
CA ASN A 90 15.14 -5.85 -1.09
C ASN A 90 15.24 -4.46 -0.46
N ASP A 91 14.18 -3.68 -0.46
CA ASP A 91 14.17 -2.33 0.11
C ASP A 91 14.23 -2.38 1.64
N GLU A 92 15.26 -1.77 2.23
CA GLU A 92 15.48 -1.83 3.69
C GLU A 92 14.40 -1.08 4.48
N ILE A 93 13.91 0.07 3.99
CA ILE A 93 12.85 0.81 4.67
C ILE A 93 11.56 0.00 4.67
N LEU A 94 11.25 -0.64 3.55
CA LEU A 94 10.06 -1.47 3.44
C LEU A 94 10.19 -2.74 4.31
N LYS A 95 11.38 -3.34 4.42
CA LYS A 95 11.62 -4.48 5.32
C LYS A 95 11.35 -4.11 6.76
N ASP A 96 11.86 -2.95 7.21
CA ASP A 96 11.62 -2.45 8.56
C ASP A 96 10.14 -2.25 8.82
N ILE A 97 9.40 -1.69 7.86
CA ILE A 97 7.94 -1.50 7.98
C ILE A 97 7.20 -2.83 8.04
N VAL A 98 7.53 -3.80 7.18
CA VAL A 98 6.92 -5.13 7.20
C VAL A 98 7.23 -5.85 8.52
N ALA A 99 8.44 -5.69 9.06
CA ALA A 99 8.81 -6.23 10.36
C ALA A 99 8.05 -5.55 11.52
N ASP A 100 7.89 -4.23 11.47
CA ASP A 100 7.17 -3.43 12.47
C ASP A 100 5.66 -3.80 12.52
N LEU A 101 5.03 -3.92 11.34
CA LEU A 101 3.59 -4.17 11.22
C LEU A 101 3.21 -5.65 11.31
N GLY A 102 4.13 -6.56 11.00
CA GLY A 102 3.85 -8.00 10.95
C GLY A 102 2.69 -8.32 9.99
N GLU A 103 1.69 -9.04 10.46
CA GLU A 103 0.52 -9.43 9.65
C GLU A 103 -0.24 -8.22 9.09
N ALA A 104 -0.25 -7.09 9.80
CA ALA A 104 -0.92 -5.86 9.36
C ALA A 104 -0.25 -5.19 8.15
N ALA A 105 0.95 -5.63 7.76
CA ALA A 105 1.63 -5.15 6.55
C ALA A 105 0.94 -5.63 5.26
N SER A 106 0.17 -6.71 5.33
CA SER A 106 -0.39 -7.39 4.16
C SER A 106 -1.80 -6.92 3.82
N TRP A 107 -2.18 -6.99 2.55
CA TRP A 107 -3.53 -6.72 2.07
C TRP A 107 -4.05 -7.82 1.15
N LYS A 108 -5.36 -8.11 1.25
CA LYS A 108 -6.06 -9.13 0.47
C LYS A 108 -5.39 -10.51 0.56
N ASN A 109 -4.94 -11.04 -0.57
CA ASN A 109 -4.44 -12.40 -0.76
C ASN A 109 -2.90 -12.38 -0.71
N SER A 110 -2.35 -11.61 0.22
CA SER A 110 -0.91 -11.49 0.44
C SER A 110 -0.62 -11.85 1.88
N GLU A 111 0.52 -12.50 2.09
CA GLU A 111 1.07 -12.86 3.38
C GLU A 111 2.56 -12.51 3.38
N LEU A 112 2.85 -11.22 3.54
CA LEU A 112 4.20 -10.66 3.49
C LEU A 112 4.96 -11.01 4.77
N LYS A 113 6.16 -11.57 4.61
CA LYS A 113 7.06 -11.94 5.70
C LYS A 113 8.49 -11.57 5.36
N ILE A 114 9.27 -11.26 6.39
CA ILE A 114 10.73 -11.19 6.26
C ILE A 114 11.30 -12.60 6.37
N ILE A 115 11.99 -13.05 5.34
CA ILE A 115 12.69 -14.34 5.33
C ILE A 115 14.19 -14.14 5.15
N GLU A 116 14.96 -15.10 5.65
CA GLU A 116 16.41 -15.16 5.44
C GLU A 116 16.72 -16.17 4.34
N ILE A 117 17.48 -15.74 3.33
CA ILE A 117 18.00 -16.59 2.26
C ILE A 117 19.52 -16.66 2.35
N GLU A 118 20.11 -17.81 2.03
CA GLU A 118 21.57 -18.01 2.11
C GLU A 118 22.34 -17.16 1.10
#